data_AF-A0A643F4T1-F1
#
_entry.id   AF-A0A643F4T1-F1
#
_cell.length_a   1.000
_cell.length_b   1.000
_cell.length_c   1.000
_cell.angle_alpha   90.00
_cell.angle_beta   90.00
_cell.angle_gamma   90.00
#
_symmetry.space_group_name_H-M   'P 1'
#
loop_
_entity.id
_entity.type
_entity.pdbx_description
1 polymer ?
#
loop_
_entity_poly.entity_id
_entity_poly.type
_entity_poly.pdbx_seq_one_letter_code
_entity_poly.pdbx_strand_id
1 'polypeptide(L)'
;MSPAAPHARSTPTPTGDRLIALAAGRWTGPLIRALGLPSPKALPRETGPLQAVALAGRRGALGGTGMTPTLQAAEAALRALGVQGLQEQGQAGPTDGPLDLAVFDATGLVTVAALDGLRRFFAPGLGRLRPGARLLLLARAPDTLTAPEAAAAAQACEGFMRSLAKEVGRRGATANLLWLEPGSEAGLAAPLAFFGGPRSAYVSGRTLRLTAAPIPAGHGLGGR
;
A
#
# COMPACT_ATOMS: atom_id res chain seq x y z
N MET A 1 44.29 -6.38 11.59
CA MET A 1 43.22 -7.42 11.56
C MET A 1 42.04 -6.84 10.79
N SER A 2 41.86 -7.27 9.54
CA SER A 2 40.81 -6.78 8.64
C SER A 2 39.56 -7.66 8.81
N PRO A 3 38.35 -7.11 9.06
CA PRO A 3 37.16 -7.94 9.21
C PRO A 3 36.72 -8.48 7.84
N ALA A 4 36.52 -9.79 7.78
CA ALA A 4 36.08 -10.51 6.60
C ALA A 4 34.71 -10.04 6.12
N ALA A 5 34.60 -9.83 4.80
CA ALA A 5 33.33 -9.52 4.14
C ALA A 5 32.32 -10.66 4.37
N PRO A 6 31.05 -10.37 4.70
CA PRO A 6 30.05 -11.40 4.88
C PRO A 6 29.79 -12.08 3.53
N HIS A 7 30.01 -13.40 3.48
CA HIS A 7 29.67 -14.24 2.36
C HIS A 7 28.22 -14.02 1.94
N ALA A 8 28.03 -13.59 0.69
CA ALA A 8 26.73 -13.57 0.03
C ALA A 8 26.19 -15.00 0.00
N ARG A 9 25.29 -15.31 0.93
CA ARG A 9 24.53 -16.55 0.90
C ARG A 9 23.64 -16.51 -0.33
N SER A 10 23.95 -17.34 -1.32
CA SER A 10 23.07 -17.61 -2.44
C SER A 10 21.72 -18.06 -1.89
N THR A 11 20.69 -17.25 -2.14
CA THR A 11 19.33 -17.65 -1.81
C THR A 11 18.95 -18.83 -2.72
N PRO A 12 18.47 -19.95 -2.17
CA PRO A 12 17.98 -21.04 -2.99
C PRO A 12 16.80 -20.52 -3.82
N THR A 13 16.86 -20.76 -5.14
CA THR A 13 15.77 -20.45 -6.07
C THR A 13 14.50 -21.10 -5.54
N PRO A 14 13.45 -20.35 -5.16
CA PRO A 14 12.24 -20.97 -4.69
C PRO A 14 11.65 -21.77 -5.86
N THR A 15 11.43 -23.07 -5.66
CA THR A 15 10.77 -24.02 -6.58
C THR A 15 9.34 -23.60 -7.00
N GLY A 16 8.87 -22.43 -6.61
CA GLY A 16 7.49 -21.99 -6.77
C GLY A 16 7.21 -21.39 -8.14
N ASP A 17 6.75 -22.25 -9.04
CA ASP A 17 5.90 -21.94 -10.19
C ASP A 17 6.60 -21.91 -11.57
N ARG A 18 6.69 -23.11 -12.18
CA ARG A 18 7.20 -23.32 -13.54
C ARG A 18 6.45 -22.48 -14.59
N LEU A 19 5.18 -22.15 -14.36
CA LEU A 19 4.39 -21.32 -15.27
C LEU A 19 4.89 -19.87 -15.28
N ILE A 20 5.26 -19.32 -14.12
CA ILE A 20 5.87 -17.99 -14.04
C ILE A 20 7.22 -17.98 -14.77
N ALA A 21 8.04 -19.02 -14.58
CA ALA A 21 9.33 -19.14 -15.28
C ALA A 21 9.16 -19.26 -16.81
N LEU A 22 8.21 -20.08 -17.26
CA LEU A 22 7.88 -20.23 -18.68
C LEU A 22 7.34 -18.91 -19.27
N ALA A 23 6.45 -18.21 -18.56
CA ALA A 23 5.88 -16.94 -19.01
C ALA A 23 6.92 -15.81 -19.09
N ALA A 24 7.94 -15.85 -18.22
CA ALA A 24 9.03 -14.86 -18.19
C ALA A 24 10.17 -15.16 -19.19
N GLY A 25 10.20 -16.35 -19.80
CA GLY A 25 11.28 -16.76 -20.69
C GLY A 25 11.29 -16.00 -22.02
N ARG A 26 12.49 -15.69 -22.54
CA ARG A 26 12.67 -14.89 -23.76
C ARG A 26 12.03 -15.52 -25.01
N TRP A 27 12.01 -16.85 -25.07
CA TRP A 27 11.46 -17.62 -26.19
C TRP A 27 10.07 -18.21 -25.90
N THR A 28 9.81 -18.58 -24.64
CA THR A 28 8.56 -19.21 -24.19
C THR A 28 7.45 -18.20 -23.90
N GLY A 29 7.79 -16.97 -23.49
CA GLY A 29 6.82 -15.91 -23.23
C GLY A 29 5.99 -15.50 -24.45
N PRO A 30 6.59 -15.24 -25.64
CA PRO A 30 5.84 -15.00 -26.88
C PRO A 30 4.90 -16.16 -27.25
N LEU A 31 5.35 -17.41 -27.07
CA LEU A 31 4.55 -18.60 -27.35
C LEU A 31 3.33 -18.70 -26.41
N ILE A 32 3.51 -18.50 -25.11
CA ILE A 32 2.42 -18.48 -24.13
C ILE A 32 1.37 -17.41 -24.47
N ARG A 33 1.82 -16.21 -24.88
CA ARG A 33 0.92 -15.15 -25.33
C ARG A 33 0.19 -15.49 -26.62
N ALA A 34 0.88 -16.11 -27.60
CA ALA A 34 0.26 -16.54 -28.86
C ALA A 34 -0.80 -17.63 -28.63
N LEU A 35 -0.62 -18.48 -27.62
CA LEU A 35 -1.58 -19.50 -27.20
C LEU A 35 -2.72 -18.95 -26.32
N GLY A 36 -2.75 -17.63 -26.05
CA GLY A 36 -3.78 -17.02 -25.20
C GLY A 36 -3.71 -17.44 -23.73
N LEU A 37 -2.58 -18.01 -23.29
CA LEU A 37 -2.43 -18.50 -21.94
C LEU A 37 -2.20 -17.34 -20.95
N PRO A 38 -2.71 -17.45 -19.70
CA PRO A 38 -2.43 -16.47 -18.66
C PRO A 38 -0.92 -16.35 -18.42
N SER A 39 -0.41 -15.12 -18.37
CA SER A 39 0.98 -14.83 -18.04
C SER A 39 1.08 -14.29 -16.60
N PRO A 40 1.16 -15.16 -15.58
CA PRO A 40 1.21 -14.73 -14.18
C PRO A 40 2.48 -13.92 -13.91
N LYS A 41 2.33 -12.87 -13.11
CA LYS A 41 3.45 -11.99 -12.77
C LYS A 41 4.14 -12.46 -11.49
N ALA A 42 5.47 -12.48 -11.50
CA ALA A 42 6.24 -12.69 -10.27
C ALA A 42 5.97 -11.53 -9.30
N LEU A 43 5.47 -11.86 -8.11
CA LEU A 43 5.15 -10.88 -7.08
C LEU A 43 6.33 -10.74 -6.11
N PRO A 44 6.70 -9.51 -5.73
CA PRO A 44 7.76 -9.30 -4.74
C PRO A 44 7.28 -9.83 -3.39
N ARG A 45 8.02 -10.81 -2.85
CA ARG A 45 7.78 -11.43 -1.54
C ARG A 45 9.03 -11.28 -0.68
N GLU A 46 8.83 -11.23 0.62
CA GLU A 46 9.91 -11.20 1.60
C GLU A 46 9.91 -12.49 2.41
N THR A 47 11.10 -13.06 2.57
CA THR A 47 11.35 -14.23 3.41
C THR A 47 12.24 -13.78 4.57
N GLY A 48 11.73 -13.84 5.81
CA GLY A 48 12.48 -13.44 7.00
C GLY A 48 11.62 -12.80 8.10
N PRO A 49 12.20 -12.42 9.24
CA PRO A 49 11.52 -11.70 10.31
C PRO A 49 11.12 -10.29 9.86
N LEU A 50 10.11 -9.71 10.52
CA LEU A 50 9.73 -8.31 10.31
C LEU A 50 10.87 -7.38 10.71
N GLN A 51 11.20 -6.43 9.85
CA GLN A 51 12.23 -5.43 10.11
C GLN A 51 11.59 -4.11 10.54
N ALA A 52 12.30 -3.35 11.39
CA ALA A 52 11.86 -2.05 11.86
C ALA A 52 11.64 -1.06 10.72
N VAL A 53 12.56 -1.04 9.75
CA VAL A 53 12.53 -0.16 8.58
C VAL A 53 12.02 -0.94 7.36
N ALA A 54 10.83 -1.55 7.50
CA ALA A 54 10.27 -2.48 6.51
C ALA A 54 10.11 -1.89 5.10
N LEU A 55 10.06 -0.56 4.97
CA LEU A 55 9.80 0.15 3.71
C LEU A 55 10.99 1.01 3.24
N ALA A 56 12.20 0.76 3.78
CA ALA A 56 13.40 1.49 3.43
C ALA A 56 13.59 1.65 1.91
N GLY A 57 13.78 2.89 1.45
CA GLY A 57 14.08 3.21 0.05
C GLY A 57 12.89 3.12 -0.91
N ARG A 58 11.67 2.82 -0.41
CA ARG A 58 10.44 2.90 -1.22
C ARG A 58 10.05 4.36 -1.41
N ARG A 59 9.69 4.73 -2.64
CA ARG A 59 9.13 6.06 -2.94
C ARG A 59 7.62 6.04 -2.74
N GLY A 60 7.13 6.89 -1.84
CA GLY A 60 5.72 6.95 -1.46
C GLY A 60 5.06 8.27 -1.86
N ALA A 61 3.75 8.25 -2.08
CA ALA A 61 2.91 9.45 -2.11
C ALA A 61 1.91 9.40 -0.96
N LEU A 62 1.67 10.54 -0.31
CA LEU A 62 0.66 10.67 0.74
C LEU A 62 -0.24 11.85 0.40
N GLY A 63 -1.53 11.59 0.28
CA GLY A 63 -2.55 12.62 0.08
C GLY A 63 -3.62 12.53 1.15
N GLY A 64 -4.45 13.56 1.26
CA GLY A 64 -5.58 13.52 2.18
C GLY A 64 -6.57 14.65 1.98
N THR A 65 -7.69 14.56 2.70
CA THR A 65 -8.74 15.58 2.73
C THR A 65 -8.43 16.62 3.81
N GLY A 66 -7.53 17.56 3.49
CA GLY A 66 -7.10 18.59 4.43
C GLY A 66 -6.17 18.07 5.53
N MET A 67 -6.01 18.85 6.60
CA MET A 67 -5.18 18.46 7.74
C MET A 67 -6.01 17.68 8.77
N THR A 68 -5.79 16.37 8.85
CA THR A 68 -6.44 15.50 9.85
C THR A 68 -5.39 14.88 10.78
N PRO A 69 -5.80 14.42 11.98
CA PRO A 69 -4.92 13.62 12.85
C PRO A 69 -4.44 12.33 12.17
N THR A 70 -5.30 11.71 11.34
CA THR A 70 -4.96 10.50 10.60
C THR A 70 -3.86 10.75 9.58
N LEU A 71 -3.91 11.86 8.83
CA LEU A 71 -2.89 12.23 7.85
C LEU A 71 -1.53 12.40 8.54
N GLN A 72 -1.51 13.15 9.65
CA GLN A 72 -0.29 13.36 10.44
C GLN A 72 0.29 12.06 10.99
N ALA A 73 -0.56 11.19 11.55
CA ALA A 73 -0.13 9.89 12.08
C ALA A 73 0.37 8.96 10.97
N ALA A 74 -0.30 8.94 9.81
CA ALA A 74 0.14 8.17 8.65
C ALA A 74 1.48 8.67 8.12
N GLU A 75 1.68 9.98 8.00
CA GLU A 75 2.95 10.56 7.58
C GLU A 75 4.09 10.18 8.53
N ALA A 76 3.89 10.38 9.83
CA ALA A 76 4.87 10.05 10.86
C ALA A 76 5.24 8.55 10.81
N ALA A 77 4.25 7.67 10.70
CA ALA A 77 4.47 6.23 10.58
C ALA A 77 5.22 5.84 9.30
N LEU A 78 4.85 6.41 8.15
CA LEU A 78 5.53 6.12 6.88
C LEU A 78 6.99 6.59 6.88
N ARG A 79 7.27 7.77 7.45
CA ARG A 79 8.65 8.25 7.65
C ARG A 79 9.44 7.32 8.56
N ALA A 80 8.87 6.90 9.68
CA ALA A 80 9.51 5.96 10.60
C ALA A 80 9.80 4.59 9.94
N LEU A 81 8.95 4.14 9.02
CA LEU A 81 9.15 2.92 8.24
C LEU A 81 10.18 3.05 7.10
N GLY A 82 10.73 4.25 6.88
CA GLY A 82 11.78 4.52 5.89
C GLY A 82 11.28 4.86 4.48
N VAL A 83 10.01 5.25 4.34
CA VAL A 83 9.45 5.72 3.06
C VAL A 83 10.04 7.08 2.70
N GLN A 84 10.50 7.21 1.47
CA GLN A 84 11.12 8.42 0.95
C GLN A 84 10.20 9.14 -0.02
N GLY A 85 10.46 10.43 -0.21
CA GLY A 85 9.80 11.23 -1.25
C GLY A 85 8.29 11.29 -1.08
N LEU A 86 7.80 11.23 0.17
CA LEU A 86 6.41 11.53 0.52
C LEU A 86 6.11 12.94 0.02
N GLN A 87 5.62 13.03 -1.21
CA GLN A 87 5.11 14.28 -1.74
C GLN A 87 3.79 14.53 -1.03
N GLU A 88 3.81 15.45 -0.06
CA GLU A 88 2.61 16.15 0.34
C GLU A 88 2.23 17.07 -0.81
N GLN A 89 1.00 17.03 -1.33
CA GLN A 89 0.52 18.18 -2.10
C GLN A 89 -0.98 18.26 -2.31
N GLY A 90 -1.53 19.44 -1.97
CA GLY A 90 -2.68 20.08 -2.61
C GLY A 90 -2.35 20.62 -4.01
N GLN A 91 -1.39 20.02 -4.72
CA GLN A 91 -1.19 20.19 -6.16
C GLN A 91 -1.37 18.82 -6.84
N ALA A 92 -1.86 18.86 -8.07
CA ALA A 92 -2.42 17.71 -8.78
C ALA A 92 -1.45 16.51 -8.89
N GLY A 93 -1.67 15.51 -8.02
CA GLY A 93 -1.10 14.17 -8.14
C GLY A 93 0.40 14.08 -7.83
N PRO A 94 0.93 12.85 -7.69
CA PRO A 94 2.37 12.64 -7.60
C PRO A 94 3.02 13.28 -8.83
N THR A 95 4.09 14.05 -8.67
CA THR A 95 4.58 14.94 -9.73
C THR A 95 5.79 14.37 -10.47
N ASP A 96 6.67 13.57 -9.83
CA ASP A 96 7.82 12.97 -10.56
C ASP A 96 8.33 11.58 -10.13
N GLY A 97 8.57 10.72 -11.14
CA GLY A 97 9.25 9.42 -11.01
C GLY A 97 8.39 8.23 -10.54
N PRO A 98 8.97 7.01 -10.52
CA PRO A 98 8.25 5.78 -10.18
C PRO A 98 7.78 5.77 -8.71
N LEU A 99 6.62 5.16 -8.47
CA LEU A 99 5.99 5.02 -7.15
C LEU A 99 5.93 3.57 -6.69
N ASP A 100 6.32 3.32 -5.45
CA ASP A 100 6.23 2.02 -4.77
C ASP A 100 5.02 1.95 -3.84
N LEU A 101 4.58 3.09 -3.32
CA LEU A 101 3.51 3.23 -2.33
C LEU A 101 2.67 4.48 -2.61
N ALA A 102 1.35 4.40 -2.46
CA ALA A 102 0.47 5.56 -2.42
C ALA A 102 -0.57 5.39 -1.31
N VAL A 103 -0.66 6.35 -0.41
CA VAL A 103 -1.61 6.35 0.71
C VAL A 103 -2.49 7.58 0.59
N PHE A 104 -3.79 7.41 0.72
CA PHE A 104 -4.74 8.53 0.76
C PHE A 104 -5.54 8.50 2.06
N ASP A 105 -5.57 9.63 2.76
CA ASP A 105 -6.44 9.86 3.89
C ASP A 105 -7.78 10.47 3.47
N ALA A 106 -8.82 9.64 3.51
CA ALA A 106 -10.21 10.00 3.27
C ALA A 106 -11.03 10.14 4.56
N THR A 107 -10.41 10.17 5.74
CA THR A 107 -11.14 10.30 7.01
C THR A 107 -11.90 11.62 7.14
N GLY A 108 -11.49 12.67 6.43
CA GLY A 108 -12.18 13.96 6.37
C GLY A 108 -13.21 14.08 5.23
N LEU A 109 -13.54 13.00 4.51
CA LEU A 109 -14.63 13.03 3.53
C LEU A 109 -15.99 13.10 4.24
N VAL A 110 -16.65 14.25 4.11
CA VAL A 110 -17.97 14.50 4.70
C VAL A 110 -19.10 14.63 3.68
N THR A 111 -18.78 14.74 2.38
CA THR A 111 -19.76 14.84 1.29
C THR A 111 -19.46 13.86 0.15
N VAL A 112 -20.50 13.48 -0.60
CA VAL A 112 -20.35 12.64 -1.79
C VAL A 112 -19.52 13.34 -2.87
N ALA A 113 -19.68 14.66 -3.02
CA ALA A 113 -18.91 15.44 -3.98
C ALA A 113 -17.39 15.40 -3.70
N ALA A 114 -16.99 15.32 -2.43
CA ALA A 114 -15.58 15.27 -2.05
C ALA A 114 -14.88 13.96 -2.47
N LEU A 115 -15.62 12.89 -2.83
CA LEU A 115 -15.06 11.64 -3.34
C LEU A 115 -14.23 11.81 -4.62
N ASP A 116 -14.47 12.87 -5.39
CA ASP A 116 -13.63 13.19 -6.56
C ASP A 116 -12.15 13.40 -6.17
N GLY A 117 -11.87 13.76 -4.91
CA GLY A 117 -10.52 13.81 -4.37
C GLY A 117 -9.75 12.49 -4.50
N LEU A 118 -10.43 11.35 -4.34
CA LEU A 118 -9.83 10.02 -4.52
C LEU A 118 -9.30 9.84 -5.94
N ARG A 119 -10.14 10.18 -6.94
CA ARG A 119 -9.78 10.11 -8.35
C ARG A 119 -8.63 11.05 -8.67
N ARG A 120 -8.72 12.32 -8.23
CA ARG A 120 -7.68 13.34 -8.48
C ARG A 120 -6.33 12.95 -7.89
N PHE A 121 -6.31 12.24 -6.76
CA PHE A 121 -5.08 11.74 -6.16
C PHE A 121 -4.51 10.51 -6.88
N PHE A 122 -5.31 9.46 -7.06
CA PHE A 122 -4.78 8.19 -7.56
C PHE A 122 -4.54 8.18 -9.07
N ALA A 123 -5.45 8.75 -9.87
CA ALA A 123 -5.43 8.60 -11.33
C ALA A 123 -4.10 9.08 -11.99
N PRO A 124 -3.52 10.24 -11.63
CA PRO A 124 -2.24 10.68 -12.22
C PRO A 124 -1.08 9.74 -11.88
N GLY A 125 -1.09 9.14 -10.69
CA GLY A 125 -0.04 8.23 -10.21
C GLY A 125 -0.11 6.83 -10.80
N LEU A 126 -1.28 6.41 -11.30
CA LEU A 126 -1.48 5.05 -11.79
C LEU A 126 -0.46 4.66 -12.85
N GLY A 127 -0.19 5.50 -13.86
CA GLY A 127 0.79 5.24 -14.91
C GLY A 127 2.22 4.98 -14.42
N ARG A 128 2.55 5.42 -13.21
CA ARG A 128 3.92 5.43 -12.65
C ARG A 128 4.17 4.38 -11.57
N LEU A 129 3.16 3.58 -11.26
CA LEU A 129 3.27 2.50 -10.30
C LEU A 129 4.31 1.48 -10.75
N ARG A 130 5.29 1.21 -9.89
CA ARG A 130 6.21 0.09 -10.08
C ARG A 130 5.46 -1.24 -10.01
N PRO A 131 5.98 -2.30 -10.65
CA PRO A 131 5.55 -3.66 -10.39
C PRO A 131 5.50 -3.96 -8.88
N GLY A 132 4.35 -4.42 -8.39
CA GLY A 132 4.21 -4.71 -6.96
C GLY A 132 3.99 -3.49 -6.06
N ALA A 133 3.62 -2.33 -6.60
CA ALA A 133 3.27 -1.16 -5.82
C ALA A 133 2.08 -1.42 -4.85
N ARG A 134 2.01 -0.62 -3.79
CA ARG A 134 0.99 -0.74 -2.73
C ARG A 134 0.16 0.53 -2.65
N LEU A 135 -1.15 0.39 -2.74
CA LEU A 135 -2.10 1.48 -2.63
C LEU A 135 -2.94 1.27 -1.38
N LEU A 136 -3.04 2.29 -0.54
CA LEU A 136 -3.84 2.26 0.67
C LEU A 136 -4.79 3.45 0.70
N LEU A 137 -6.02 3.16 1.11
CA LEU A 137 -7.00 4.17 1.45
C LEU A 137 -7.26 4.08 2.96
N LEU A 138 -7.28 5.22 3.65
CA LEU A 138 -7.66 5.34 5.05
C LEU A 138 -9.00 6.04 5.10
N ALA A 139 -10.01 5.47 5.75
CA ALA A 139 -11.31 6.12 5.86
C ALA A 139 -11.95 5.83 7.21
N ARG A 140 -12.85 6.71 7.65
CA ARG A 140 -13.64 6.53 8.86
C ARG A 140 -14.60 5.34 8.71
N ALA A 141 -14.63 4.42 9.66
CA ALA A 141 -15.54 3.25 9.64
C ALA A 141 -17.02 3.69 9.61
N PRO A 142 -17.82 3.48 8.55
CA PRO A 142 -19.05 4.26 8.32
C PRO A 142 -20.08 4.26 9.47
N ASP A 143 -20.18 3.15 10.21
CA ASP A 143 -21.11 2.95 11.34
C ASP A 143 -20.84 3.84 12.57
N THR A 144 -19.69 4.51 12.61
CA THR A 144 -19.32 5.43 13.70
C THR A 144 -19.48 6.91 13.28
N LEU A 145 -20.03 7.20 12.09
CA LEU A 145 -20.40 8.54 11.63
C LEU A 145 -21.89 8.78 11.90
N THR A 146 -22.24 9.97 12.40
CA THR A 146 -23.64 10.34 12.70
C THR A 146 -24.34 11.01 11.51
N ALA A 147 -23.59 11.71 10.66
CA ALA A 147 -24.14 12.35 9.47
C ALA A 147 -24.34 11.33 8.33
N PRO A 148 -25.56 11.16 7.78
CA PRO A 148 -25.83 10.16 6.75
C PRO A 148 -24.98 10.31 5.50
N GLU A 149 -24.76 11.55 5.03
CA GLU A 149 -23.95 11.80 3.84
C GLU A 149 -22.48 11.42 4.07
N ALA A 150 -21.93 11.75 5.24
CA ALA A 150 -20.57 11.37 5.60
C ALA A 150 -20.42 9.85 5.70
N ALA A 151 -21.41 9.15 6.29
CA ALA A 151 -21.43 7.68 6.33
C ALA A 151 -21.49 7.06 4.92
N ALA A 152 -22.31 7.62 4.03
CA ALA A 152 -22.39 7.17 2.64
C ALA A 152 -21.09 7.44 1.86
N ALA A 153 -20.49 8.63 2.03
CA ALA A 153 -19.21 8.98 1.42
C ALA A 153 -18.09 8.06 1.92
N ALA A 154 -18.02 7.82 3.22
CA ALA A 154 -17.09 6.85 3.79
C ALA A 154 -17.30 5.47 3.16
N GLN A 155 -18.52 4.91 3.19
CA GLN A 155 -18.82 3.59 2.61
C GLN A 155 -18.44 3.49 1.12
N ALA A 156 -18.61 4.56 0.35
CA ALA A 156 -18.23 4.60 -1.06
C ALA A 156 -16.72 4.38 -1.31
N CYS A 157 -15.86 4.68 -0.33
CA CYS A 157 -14.43 4.39 -0.38
C CYS A 157 -14.15 2.90 -0.63
N GLU A 158 -14.99 1.99 -0.12
CA GLU A 158 -14.82 0.56 -0.35
C GLU A 158 -15.05 0.20 -1.84
N GLY A 159 -16.10 0.74 -2.44
CA GLY A 159 -16.41 0.54 -3.86
C GLY A 159 -15.31 1.09 -4.76
N PHE A 160 -14.80 2.28 -4.44
CA PHE A 160 -13.65 2.88 -5.11
C PHE A 160 -12.41 1.98 -4.99
N MET A 161 -12.05 1.55 -3.77
CA MET A 161 -10.88 0.71 -3.51
C MET A 161 -10.98 -0.64 -4.25
N ARG A 162 -12.15 -1.29 -4.28
CA ARG A 162 -12.36 -2.55 -5.01
C ARG A 162 -12.17 -2.39 -6.51
N SER A 163 -12.60 -1.25 -7.06
CA SER A 163 -12.42 -0.92 -8.48
C SER A 163 -10.95 -0.65 -8.79
N LEU A 164 -10.30 0.16 -7.95
CA LEU A 164 -8.87 0.45 -8.01
C LEU A 164 -8.01 -0.83 -7.96
N ALA A 165 -8.34 -1.77 -7.06
CA ALA A 165 -7.66 -3.06 -6.94
C ALA A 165 -7.69 -3.87 -8.24
N LYS A 166 -8.83 -3.89 -8.94
CA LYS A 166 -8.98 -4.57 -10.24
C LYS A 166 -8.15 -3.89 -11.33
N GLU A 167 -8.13 -2.56 -11.33
CA GLU A 167 -7.39 -1.77 -12.32
C GLU A 167 -5.86 -1.96 -12.21
N VAL A 168 -5.34 -1.95 -10.99
CA VAL A 168 -3.89 -2.06 -10.73
C VAL A 168 -3.38 -3.50 -10.67
N GLY A 169 -4.28 -4.47 -10.47
CA GLY A 169 -3.94 -5.89 -10.28
C GLY A 169 -3.12 -6.50 -11.42
N ARG A 170 -3.36 -6.09 -12.67
CA ARG A 170 -2.57 -6.52 -13.84
C ARG A 170 -1.07 -6.20 -13.73
N ARG A 171 -0.69 -5.26 -12.87
CA ARG A 171 0.69 -4.86 -12.60
C ARG A 171 1.30 -5.57 -11.40
N GLY A 172 0.57 -6.48 -10.74
CA GLY A 172 0.95 -7.10 -9.48
C GLY A 172 0.88 -6.14 -8.28
N ALA A 173 0.33 -4.94 -8.50
CA ALA A 173 0.08 -3.98 -7.44
C ALA A 173 -1.19 -4.37 -6.65
N THR A 174 -1.29 -3.89 -5.42
CA THR A 174 -2.45 -4.15 -4.56
C THR A 174 -3.06 -2.84 -4.08
N ALA A 175 -4.37 -2.84 -3.86
CA ALA A 175 -5.08 -1.72 -3.25
C ALA A 175 -5.94 -2.24 -2.09
N ASN A 176 -5.86 -1.62 -0.92
CA ASN A 176 -6.61 -2.03 0.28
C ASN A 176 -7.13 -0.81 1.05
N LEU A 177 -8.13 -1.03 1.90
CA LEU A 177 -8.78 0.00 2.71
C LEU A 177 -8.59 -0.29 4.21
N LEU A 178 -8.15 0.72 4.96
CA LEU A 178 -8.18 0.72 6.42
C LEU A 178 -9.37 1.54 6.89
N TRP A 179 -10.32 0.88 7.55
CA TRP A 179 -11.37 1.54 8.30
C TRP A 179 -10.83 1.94 9.68
N LEU A 180 -10.90 3.22 9.99
CA LEU A 180 -10.41 3.79 11.25
C LEU A 180 -11.59 4.12 12.15
N GLU A 181 -11.58 3.56 13.35
CA GLU A 181 -12.42 4.05 14.44
C GLU A 181 -11.81 5.32 15.06
N PRO A 182 -12.61 6.17 15.72
CA PRO A 182 -12.09 7.34 16.42
C PRO A 182 -10.99 6.95 17.42
N GLY A 183 -9.83 7.62 17.37
CA GLY A 183 -8.70 7.39 18.29
C GLY A 183 -7.80 6.19 17.93
N SER A 184 -7.96 5.60 16.75
CA SER A 184 -7.16 4.45 16.30
C SER A 184 -5.80 4.83 15.67
N GLU A 185 -5.51 6.13 15.52
CA GLU A 185 -4.36 6.67 14.78
C GLU A 185 -3.01 6.14 15.28
N ALA A 186 -2.86 5.92 16.59
CA ALA A 186 -1.63 5.38 17.18
C ALA A 186 -1.26 3.98 16.63
N GLY A 187 -2.27 3.19 16.23
CA GLY A 187 -2.09 1.83 15.72
C GLY A 187 -1.70 1.73 14.25
N LEU A 188 -1.59 2.84 13.52
CA LEU A 188 -1.41 2.85 12.06
C LEU A 188 -0.10 2.22 11.58
N ALA A 189 0.97 2.26 12.39
CA ALA A 189 2.30 1.83 11.97
C ALA A 189 2.35 0.37 11.50
N ALA A 190 1.72 -0.55 12.23
CA ALA A 190 1.75 -1.98 11.89
C ALA A 190 0.98 -2.32 10.60
N PRO A 191 -0.28 -1.87 10.42
CA PRO A 191 -0.99 -2.01 9.13
C PRO A 191 -0.23 -1.37 7.96
N LEU A 192 0.33 -0.17 8.13
CA LEU A 192 1.09 0.50 7.08
C LEU A 192 2.35 -0.28 6.70
N ALA A 193 3.07 -0.86 7.67
CA ALA A 193 4.21 -1.72 7.41
C ALA A 193 3.82 -2.99 6.62
N PHE A 194 2.73 -3.65 7.03
CA PHE A 194 2.25 -4.88 6.38
C PHE A 194 1.75 -4.63 4.95
N PHE A 195 0.80 -3.71 4.79
CA PHE A 195 0.18 -3.42 3.50
C PHE A 195 1.09 -2.61 2.56
N GLY A 196 2.00 -1.78 3.10
CA GLY A 196 3.02 -1.09 2.31
C GLY A 196 4.16 -2.01 1.86
N GLY A 197 4.31 -3.18 2.47
CA GLY A 197 5.41 -4.11 2.24
C GLY A 197 5.15 -5.21 1.21
N PRO A 198 6.17 -6.04 0.91
CA PRO A 198 6.06 -7.21 0.04
C PRO A 198 5.23 -8.36 0.67
N ARG A 199 5.01 -8.38 1.99
CA ARG A 199 4.26 -9.44 2.68
C ARG A 199 2.77 -9.47 2.31
N SER A 200 2.21 -8.33 1.96
CA SER A 200 0.84 -8.19 1.46
C SER A 200 0.71 -8.42 -0.05
N ALA A 201 1.69 -9.08 -0.70
CA ALA A 201 1.71 -9.30 -2.15
C ALA A 201 0.46 -9.97 -2.73
N TYR A 202 -0.24 -10.77 -1.93
CA TYR A 202 -1.47 -11.45 -2.33
C TYR A 202 -2.72 -10.92 -1.60
N VAL A 203 -2.60 -9.79 -0.91
CA VAL A 203 -3.71 -9.13 -0.20
C VAL A 203 -4.11 -7.89 -0.99
N SER A 204 -5.21 -7.99 -1.74
CA SER A 204 -5.72 -6.91 -2.59
C SER A 204 -7.26 -6.87 -2.56
N GLY A 205 -7.82 -5.68 -2.69
CA GLY A 205 -9.25 -5.47 -2.65
C GLY A 205 -9.87 -5.79 -1.29
N ARG A 206 -9.09 -5.74 -0.20
CA ARG A 206 -9.50 -6.10 1.17
C ARG A 206 -9.66 -4.86 2.05
N THR A 207 -10.47 -5.03 3.08
CA THR A 207 -10.70 -4.04 4.14
C THR A 207 -10.14 -4.58 5.45
N LEU A 208 -9.50 -3.72 6.24
CA LEU A 208 -9.13 -4.01 7.63
C LEU A 208 -9.71 -2.91 8.52
N ARG A 209 -10.36 -3.28 9.63
CA ARG A 209 -10.84 -2.33 10.62
C ARG A 209 -9.81 -2.20 11.74
N LEU A 210 -9.44 -0.96 12.04
CA LEU A 210 -8.53 -0.60 13.11
C LEU A 210 -9.32 0.08 14.22
N THR A 211 -9.32 -0.55 15.38
CA THR A 211 -9.95 -0.04 16.59
C THR A 211 -8.91 0.67 17.45
N ALA A 212 -9.34 1.60 18.30
CA ALA A 212 -8.46 2.13 19.32
C ALA A 212 -8.06 0.99 20.27
N ALA A 213 -6.76 0.81 20.48
CA ALA A 213 -6.24 -0.20 21.40
C ALA A 213 -5.04 0.38 22.15
N PRO A 214 -4.86 0.06 23.45
CA PRO A 214 -3.63 0.36 24.15
C PRO A 214 -2.48 -0.34 23.45
N ILE A 215 -1.51 0.42 22.97
CA ILE A 215 -0.26 -0.14 22.44
C ILE A 215 0.60 -0.48 23.66
N PRO A 216 0.95 -1.76 23.90
CA PRO A 216 1.80 -2.11 25.02
C PRO A 216 3.14 -1.39 24.89
N ALA A 217 3.54 -0.68 25.94
CA ALA A 217 4.85 -0.02 25.98
C ALA A 217 5.96 -1.06 25.72
N GLY A 218 6.89 -0.75 24.80
CA GLY A 218 8.03 -1.61 24.46
C GLY A 218 7.87 -2.55 23.27
N HIS A 219 6.72 -2.55 22.58
CA HIS A 219 6.51 -3.34 21.34
C HIS A 219 6.36 -2.44 20.10
N GLY A 220 7.11 -1.33 20.04
CA GLY A 220 7.28 -0.60 18.79
C GLY A 220 8.01 -1.49 17.78
N LEU A 221 7.75 -1.30 16.48
CA LEU A 221 8.52 -1.97 15.41
C LEU A 221 10.04 -1.64 15.48
N GLY A 222 10.45 -0.67 16.31
CA GLY A 222 11.84 -0.49 16.71
C GLY A 222 12.32 -1.66 17.56
N GLY A 223 13.02 -2.59 16.91
CA GLY A 223 13.70 -3.69 17.60
C GLY A 223 14.67 -3.19 18.66
N ARG A 224 14.86 -4.03 19.68
CA ARG A 224 15.95 -3.97 20.65
C ARG A 224 17.32 -3.85 19.97
#